data_AF-A0A4R4REB4-F1
#
_entry.id   AF-A0A4R4REB4-F1
#
_cell.length_a   1.000
_cell.length_b   1.000
_cell.length_c   1.000
_cell.angle_alpha   90.00
_cell.angle_beta   90.00
_cell.angle_gamma   90.00
#
_symmetry.space_group_name_H-M   'P 1'
#
loop_
_entity.id
_entity.type
_entity.pdbx_description
1 polymer ?
#
loop_
_entity_poly.entity_id
_entity_poly.type
_entity_poly.pdbx_seq_one_letter_code
_entity_poly.pdbx_strand_id
1 'polypeptide(L)'
;MTAVAPPAVPGHLFAPRLRAMTVGVVALVSLLAFEALAVGTAMPTVARSLDGLPLYGLAFGGTFAFGVVGMVVSGVWCDARGPRAPVWTGVG
;
A
#
# COMPACT_ATOMS: atom_id res chain seq x y z
N MET A 1 -35.61 16.18 19.04
CA MET A 1 -34.65 16.80 18.10
C MET A 1 -33.25 16.63 18.67
N THR A 2 -32.53 15.57 18.27
CA THR A 2 -31.13 15.37 18.67
C THR A 2 -30.25 16.23 17.78
N ALA A 3 -29.62 17.26 18.35
CA ALA A 3 -28.68 18.10 17.62
C ALA A 3 -27.46 17.28 17.20
N VAL A 4 -27.19 17.23 15.90
CA VAL A 4 -25.93 16.70 15.36
C VAL A 4 -24.82 17.68 15.77
N ALA A 5 -23.85 17.19 16.55
CA ALA A 5 -22.66 17.97 16.87
C ALA A 5 -21.89 18.28 15.58
N PRO A 6 -21.31 19.50 15.44
CA PRO A 6 -20.50 19.83 14.28
C PRO A 6 -19.32 18.86 14.17
N PRO A 7 -18.94 18.43 12.95
CA PRO A 7 -17.81 17.53 12.76
C PRO A 7 -16.55 18.16 13.36
N ALA A 8 -15.85 17.40 14.19
CA ALA A 8 -14.57 17.83 14.74
C ALA A 8 -13.64 18.20 13.58
N VAL A 9 -13.04 19.40 13.65
CA VAL A 9 -12.08 19.85 12.64
C VAL A 9 -10.97 18.80 12.53
N PRO A 10 -10.76 18.18 11.35
CA PRO A 10 -9.72 17.17 11.20
C PRO A 10 -8.37 17.75 11.61
N GLY A 11 -7.66 17.07 12.51
CA GLY A 11 -6.31 17.48 12.89
C GLY A 11 -5.40 17.57 11.66
N HIS A 12 -4.51 18.57 11.61
CA HIS A 12 -3.58 18.73 10.50
C HIS A 12 -2.67 17.50 10.36
N LEU A 13 -2.50 16.97 9.13
CA LEU A 13 -1.64 15.81 8.83
C LEU A 13 -0.18 16.00 9.24
N PHE A 14 0.26 17.26 9.35
CA PHE A 14 1.60 17.66 9.79
C PHE A 14 1.66 18.09 11.26
N ALA A 15 0.61 17.84 12.05
CA ALA A 15 0.68 18.04 13.51
C ALA A 15 1.81 17.16 14.10
N PRO A 16 2.56 17.64 15.12
CA PRO A 16 3.73 16.93 15.65
C PRO A 16 3.51 15.45 15.96
N ARG A 17 2.30 15.10 16.43
CA ARG A 17 1.90 13.71 16.74
C ARG A 17 1.77 12.80 15.52
N LEU A 18 1.50 13.35 14.34
CA LEU A 18 1.25 12.61 13.09
C LEU A 18 2.41 12.67 12.10
N ARG A 19 3.35 13.62 12.23
CA ARG A 19 4.43 13.85 11.25
C ARG A 19 5.23 12.59 10.92
N ALA A 20 5.63 11.81 11.92
CA ALA A 20 6.38 10.58 11.70
C ALA A 20 5.56 9.55 10.91
N MET A 21 4.27 9.39 11.24
CA MET A 21 3.35 8.50 10.50
C MET A 21 3.16 8.97 9.07
N THR A 22 2.93 10.27 8.85
CA THR A 22 2.74 10.86 7.53
C THR A 22 3.98 10.68 6.66
N VAL A 23 5.18 10.96 7.20
CA VAL A 23 6.44 10.73 6.48
C VAL A 23 6.64 9.25 6.18
N GLY A 24 6.38 8.37 7.14
CA GLY A 24 6.49 6.92 6.94
C GLY A 24 5.56 6.40 5.85
N VAL A 25 4.29 6.81 5.84
CA VAL A 25 3.33 6.42 4.80
C VAL A 25 3.75 6.96 3.44
N VAL A 26 4.15 8.23 3.34
CA VAL A 26 4.63 8.81 2.07
C VAL A 26 5.87 8.06 1.57
N ALA A 27 6.83 7.75 2.45
CA ALA A 27 8.03 7.02 2.10
C ALA A 27 7.71 5.61 1.60
N LEU A 28 6.86 4.86 2.32
CA LEU A 28 6.45 3.50 1.92
C LEU A 28 5.72 3.48 0.58
N VAL A 29 4.77 4.40 0.37
CA VAL A 29 4.06 4.52 -0.92
C VAL A 29 5.02 4.89 -2.05
N SER A 30 5.95 5.82 -1.80
CA SER A 30 6.95 6.23 -2.79
C SER A 30 7.89 5.09 -3.16
N LEU A 31 8.34 4.31 -2.16
CA LEU A 31 9.24 3.18 -2.37
C LEU A 31 8.54 2.08 -3.17
N LEU A 32 7.28 1.77 -2.82
CA LEU A 32 6.45 0.82 -3.56
C LEU A 32 6.24 1.25 -5.02
N ALA A 33 5.96 2.54 -5.26
CA ALA A 33 5.81 3.07 -6.60
C ALA A 33 7.12 3.00 -7.40
N PHE A 34 8.23 3.36 -6.78
CA PHE A 34 9.56 3.24 -7.37
C PHE A 34 9.89 1.80 -7.74
N GLU A 35 9.62 0.85 -6.85
CA GLU A 35 9.82 -0.58 -7.09
C GLU A 35 8.99 -1.06 -8.28
N ALA A 36 7.69 -0.72 -8.34
CA ALA A 36 6.83 -1.11 -9.44
C ALA A 36 7.32 -0.59 -10.80
N LEU A 37 7.82 0.65 -10.85
CA LEU A 37 8.42 1.22 -12.04
C LEU A 37 9.73 0.50 -12.40
N ALA A 38 10.61 0.28 -11.42
CA ALA A 38 11.89 -0.41 -11.62
C ALA A 38 11.66 -1.83 -12.15
N VAL A 39 10.77 -2.60 -11.52
CA VAL A 39 10.39 -3.96 -11.94
C VAL A 39 9.78 -3.92 -13.35
N GLY A 40 8.84 -3.00 -13.62
CA GLY A 40 8.23 -2.86 -14.95
C GLY A 40 9.25 -2.62 -16.07
N THR A 41 10.37 -1.96 -15.78
CA THR A 41 11.45 -1.74 -16.76
C THR A 41 12.44 -2.90 -16.86
N ALA A 42 12.78 -3.54 -15.74
CA ALA A 42 13.78 -4.61 -15.70
C ALA A 42 13.21 -6.00 -16.07
N MET A 43 11.98 -6.29 -15.64
CA MET A 43 11.33 -7.59 -15.76
C MET A 43 11.17 -8.08 -17.22
N PRO A 44 10.88 -7.23 -18.24
CA PRO A 44 10.81 -7.69 -19.62
C PRO A 44 12.13 -8.24 -20.17
N THR A 45 13.27 -7.74 -19.67
CA THR A 45 14.59 -8.25 -20.03
C THR A 45 14.83 -9.63 -19.38
N VAL A 46 14.47 -9.77 -18.11
CA VAL A 46 14.56 -11.05 -17.39
C VAL A 46 13.63 -12.10 -18.01
N ALA A 47 12.39 -11.73 -18.33
CA ALA A 47 11.42 -12.62 -18.96
C ALA A 47 11.89 -13.13 -20.32
N ARG A 48 12.56 -12.29 -21.13
CA ARG A 48 13.19 -12.72 -22.38
C ARG A 48 14.36 -13.66 -22.15
N SER A 49 15.20 -13.40 -21.14
CA SER A 49 16.35 -14.26 -20.84
C SER A 49 15.98 -15.64 -20.30
N LEU A 50 14.76 -15.80 -19.78
CA LEU A 50 14.22 -17.05 -19.22
C LEU A 50 13.19 -17.73 -20.15
N ASP A 51 12.99 -17.22 -21.37
CA ASP A 51 11.89 -17.62 -22.29
C ASP A 51 10.49 -17.61 -21.63
N GLY A 52 10.33 -16.80 -20.58
CA GLY A 52 9.15 -16.74 -19.71
C GLY A 52 8.07 -15.73 -20.14
N LEU A 53 8.15 -15.21 -21.36
CA LEU A 53 7.18 -14.27 -21.94
C LEU A 53 5.71 -14.70 -21.77
N PRO A 54 5.33 -15.99 -21.94
CA PRO A 54 3.95 -16.43 -21.72
C PRO A 54 3.45 -16.24 -20.28
N LEU A 55 4.35 -16.23 -19.29
CA LEU A 55 4.03 -16.05 -17.87
C LEU A 55 4.13 -14.59 -17.41
N TYR A 56 4.70 -13.70 -18.23
CA TYR A 56 4.92 -12.30 -17.87
C TYR A 56 3.63 -11.59 -17.47
N GLY A 57 2.55 -11.76 -18.24
CA GLY A 57 1.25 -11.16 -17.94
C GLY A 57 0.68 -11.63 -16.60
N LEU A 58 0.86 -12.92 -16.27
CA LEU A 58 0.42 -13.49 -15.00
C LEU A 58 1.25 -12.95 -13.82
N ALA A 59 2.57 -12.86 -13.96
CA ALA A 59 3.44 -12.38 -12.89
C ALA A 59 3.26 -10.86 -12.64
N PHE A 60 3.14 -10.07 -13.71
CA PHE A 60 2.89 -8.63 -13.60
C PHE A 60 1.48 -8.36 -13.07
N GLY A 61 0.45 -8.92 -13.72
CA GLY A 61 -0.95 -8.73 -13.32
C GLY A 61 -1.27 -9.32 -11.95
N GLY A 62 -0.65 -10.45 -11.62
CA GLY A 62 -0.78 -11.10 -10.31
C GLY A 62 -0.33 -10.18 -9.18
N THR A 63 0.78 -9.46 -9.36
CA THR A 63 1.28 -8.50 -8.36
C THR A 63 0.23 -7.42 -8.03
N PHE A 64 -0.44 -6.86 -9.04
CA PHE A 64 -1.53 -5.90 -8.81
C PHE A 64 -2.77 -6.53 -8.17
N ALA A 65 -3.16 -7.74 -8.62
CA ALA A 65 -4.29 -8.45 -8.06
C ALA A 65 -4.09 -8.76 -6.57
N PHE A 66 -2.91 -9.25 -6.19
CA PHE A 66 -2.55 -9.46 -4.79
C PHE A 66 -2.50 -8.15 -4.00
N GLY A 67 -2.08 -7.04 -4.61
CA GLY A 67 -2.14 -5.71 -3.98
C GLY A 67 -3.56 -5.31 -3.59
N VAL A 68 -4.54 -5.54 -4.48
CA VAL A 68 -5.97 -5.28 -4.18
C VAL A 68 -6.46 -6.18 -3.06
N VAL A 69 -6.15 -7.48 -3.12
CA VAL A 69 -6.54 -8.44 -2.07
C VAL A 69 -5.94 -8.02 -0.71
N GLY A 70 -4.65 -7.68 -0.68
CA GLY A 70 -3.96 -7.21 0.51
C GLY A 70 -4.58 -5.93 1.08
N MET A 71 -4.97 -4.98 0.23
CA MET A 71 -5.65 -3.75 0.65
C MET A 71 -7.00 -4.05 1.32
N VAL A 72 -7.81 -4.91 0.71
CA VAL A 72 -9.14 -5.29 1.27
C VAL A 72 -8.97 -6.00 2.61
N VAL A 73 -8.09 -7.00 2.68
CA VAL A 73 -7.83 -7.76 3.91
C VAL A 73 -7.28 -6.86 5.01
N SER A 74 -6.33 -5.98 4.67
CA SER A 74 -5.77 -5.02 5.63
C SER A 74 -6.82 -4.03 6.11
N GLY A 75 -7.73 -3.57 5.26
CA GLY A 75 -8.82 -2.67 5.64
C GLY A 75 -9.73 -3.29 6.69
N VAL A 76 -10.23 -4.49 6.42
CA VAL A 76 -11.08 -5.24 7.37
C VAL A 76 -10.35 -5.49 8.69
N TRP A 77 -9.05 -5.78 8.65
CA TRP A 77 -8.26 -5.97 9.87
C TRP A 77 -8.03 -4.65 10.62
N CYS A 78 -7.71 -3.56 9.94
CA CYS A 78 -7.60 -2.22 10.52
C CYS A 78 -8.89 -1.83 11.24
N ASP A 79 -10.05 -2.11 10.65
CA ASP A 79 -11.36 -1.79 11.22
C ASP A 79 -11.64 -2.63 12.47
N ALA A 80 -11.23 -3.90 12.47
CA ALA A 80 -11.51 -4.82 13.58
C ALA A 80 -10.55 -4.67 14.78
N ARG A 81 -9.26 -4.39 14.54
CA ARG A 81 -8.20 -4.43 15.59
C ARG A 81 -7.32 -3.19 15.63
N GLY A 82 -7.64 -2.18 14.83
CA GLY A 82 -6.83 -0.98 14.68
C GLY A 82 -5.64 -1.17 13.73
N PRO A 83 -5.04 -0.07 13.26
CA PRO A 83 -4.07 -0.07 12.15
C PRO A 83 -2.66 -0.55 12.50
N ARG A 84 -2.38 -0.81 13.78
CA ARG A 84 -1.02 -1.15 14.24
C ARG A 84 -0.58 -2.55 13.80
N ALA A 85 -1.43 -3.56 14.00
CA ALA A 85 -1.08 -4.93 13.67
C ALA A 85 -0.86 -5.15 12.16
N PRO A 86 -1.75 -4.68 11.26
CA PRO A 86 -1.56 -4.83 9.81
C PRO A 86 -0.27 -4.20 9.28
N VAL A 87 0.10 -3.02 9.80
CA VAL A 87 1.32 -2.32 9.40
C VAL A 87 2.58 -3.12 9.77
N TRP A 88 2.66 -3.63 11.00
CA TRP A 88 3.83 -4.39 11.43
C TRP A 88 3.94 -5.75 10.74
N THR A 89 2.83 -6.40 10.39
CA THR A 89 2.87 -7.67 9.66
C THR A 89 3.29 -7.53 8.20
N GLY A 90 3.10 -6.36 7.59
CA GLY A 90 3.54 -6.10 6.21
C GLY A 90 4.99 -5.62 6.10
N VAL A 91 5.50 -4.96 7.15
CA VAL A 91 6.89 -4.45 7.21
C VAL A 91 7.86 -5.46 7.81
N GLY A 92 7.37 -6.38 8.65
CA GLY A 92 8.15 -7.40 9.35
C GLY A 92 8.56 -8.59 8.48
#